data_AF-A0A345XM92-F1
#
_entry.id   AF-A0A345XM92-F1
#
_cell.length_a   1.000
_cell.length_b   1.000
_cell.length_c   1.000
_cell.angle_alpha   90.00
_cell.angle_beta   90.00
_cell.angle_gamma   90.00
#
_symmetry.space_group_name_H-M   'P 1'
#
loop_
_entity.id
_entity.type
_entity.pdbx_description
1 polymer ?
#
loop_
_entity_poly.entity_id
_entity_poly.type
_entity_poly.pdbx_seq_one_letter_code
_entity_poly.pdbx_strand_id
1 'polypeptide(L)'
;MSDAPSAPHSHPHPHEPSSPRQPFSLDELLRPGAPPFALLRRRTPGRDHATVELLTGPVREVRTLAELPVPAAGALALVPYRQIAERGFAAHDDGAPLSVLVPDEVRELPLDALLDALPRHPVEVSDGAFDIGDSAYEDIVRQVVRDEIGTGEGANFVIRRDFEGVVHGFSRADALALFRRLLSGEQGAYWTFVVHTGDRVLVGASPEVHVRMSGGTVVMNPISGTYRYPPEGPTADGLLEFLGDRKETEELSMVVDEELKMMSVIGDRGGVVVGPRLKEMAHLAHTEYELRGQSTLDVRDVLRETMFAATVTGSPVENACRVIRRHEPRGRGYYAGALALLGRSADGRTQTLDSPILIRTADVDAATGRLRVPVGATLVRASDPAAEVAETHAKAAGVLTALGVRGAPVRRRGARPRLAADPRVQAALESRRAGLAPFWLRMQSPAEEPHGHAYVVDGEDTFTSMLAHLLRVCGFEVTVRRYDLPGVREAALAHRGPVVLGPGPGDPRDTADPKMRFLRGLARDCLCYTLHIGRCRRRPQCRSRWALKNRHQPRA
;
A
#
# COMPACT_ATOMS: atom_id res chain seq x y z
N MET A 1 -49.94 -9.79 -49.72
CA MET A 1 -50.91 -10.81 -49.31
C MET A 1 -50.15 -11.97 -48.68
N SER A 2 -50.24 -12.06 -47.34
CA SER A 2 -50.31 -13.30 -46.54
C SER A 2 -49.20 -14.36 -46.77
N ASP A 3 -48.37 -14.72 -45.80
CA ASP A 3 -48.80 -15.25 -44.51
C ASP A 3 -47.83 -14.97 -43.34
N ALA A 4 -48.43 -15.05 -42.16
CA ALA A 4 -47.90 -14.80 -40.82
C ALA A 4 -47.18 -16.04 -40.21
N PRO A 5 -46.64 -15.95 -38.98
CA PRO A 5 -45.45 -16.67 -38.50
C PRO A 5 -45.71 -17.91 -37.62
N SER A 6 -44.65 -18.69 -37.35
CA SER A 6 -44.63 -19.74 -36.32
C SER A 6 -43.38 -19.64 -35.43
N ALA A 7 -43.61 -19.67 -34.12
CA ALA A 7 -42.70 -19.40 -33.02
C ALA A 7 -41.74 -20.60 -32.69
N PRO A 8 -40.83 -20.46 -31.70
CA PRO A 8 -39.55 -21.16 -31.64
C PRO A 8 -39.59 -22.55 -30.99
N HIS A 9 -38.56 -23.35 -31.29
CA HIS A 9 -38.31 -24.65 -30.67
C HIS A 9 -38.04 -24.55 -29.16
N SER A 10 -38.67 -25.46 -28.44
CA SER A 10 -38.58 -25.77 -27.03
C SER A 10 -37.27 -26.49 -26.65
N HIS A 11 -36.63 -26.04 -25.59
CA HIS A 11 -35.82 -26.88 -24.69
C HIS A 11 -36.77 -27.60 -23.71
N PRO A 12 -36.50 -28.81 -23.15
CA PRO A 12 -35.38 -28.93 -22.18
C PRO A 12 -34.77 -30.33 -21.85
N HIS A 13 -33.62 -30.25 -21.17
CA HIS A 13 -32.99 -31.16 -20.17
C HIS A 13 -32.23 -32.43 -20.61
N PRO A 14 -31.31 -32.98 -19.76
CA PRO A 14 -30.70 -32.44 -18.52
C PRO A 14 -29.16 -32.42 -18.55
N HIS A 15 -28.59 -31.61 -17.64
CA HIS A 15 -27.18 -31.70 -17.24
C HIS A 15 -26.87 -33.12 -16.72
N GLU A 16 -25.93 -33.79 -17.36
CA GLU A 16 -25.29 -34.96 -16.76
C GLU A 16 -24.52 -34.55 -15.50
N PRO A 17 -24.56 -35.37 -14.43
CA PRO A 17 -23.78 -35.13 -13.23
C PRO A 17 -22.29 -35.23 -13.55
N SER A 18 -21.56 -34.16 -13.26
CA SER A 18 -20.10 -34.12 -13.30
C SER A 18 -19.50 -35.33 -12.57
N SER A 19 -18.45 -35.91 -13.15
CA SER A 19 -17.64 -36.99 -12.60
C SER A 19 -17.38 -36.83 -11.08
N PRO A 20 -17.26 -37.94 -10.33
CA PRO A 20 -17.06 -37.87 -8.88
C PRO A 20 -15.83 -37.02 -8.55
N ARG A 21 -16.07 -35.86 -7.90
CA ARG A 21 -15.00 -35.02 -7.33
C ARG A 21 -14.15 -35.92 -6.43
N GLN A 22 -12.84 -36.01 -6.68
CA GLN A 22 -11.92 -36.67 -5.74
C GLN A 22 -12.18 -36.14 -4.32
N PRO A 23 -12.10 -36.97 -3.27
CA PRO A 23 -12.32 -36.52 -1.91
C PRO A 23 -11.32 -35.40 -1.58
N PHE A 24 -11.87 -34.21 -1.33
CA PHE A 24 -11.14 -33.02 -0.94
C PHE A 24 -10.83 -33.13 0.56
N SER A 25 -9.55 -33.24 0.94
CA SER A 25 -9.12 -33.32 2.34
C SER A 25 -7.94 -32.38 2.61
N LEU A 26 -7.98 -31.72 3.77
CA LEU A 26 -6.88 -30.89 4.31
C LEU A 26 -6.09 -31.64 5.39
N ASP A 27 -6.32 -32.95 5.58
CA ASP A 27 -5.72 -33.72 6.67
C ASP A 27 -4.20 -33.68 6.64
N GLU A 28 -3.61 -33.58 5.46
CA GLU A 28 -2.16 -33.44 5.30
C GLU A 28 -1.60 -32.17 5.94
N LEU A 29 -2.37 -31.08 5.97
CA LEU A 29 -1.95 -29.82 6.59
C LEU A 29 -2.10 -29.86 8.11
N LEU A 30 -3.00 -30.71 8.62
CA LEU A 30 -3.34 -30.84 10.03
C LEU A 30 -2.46 -31.85 10.78
N ARG A 31 -1.74 -32.71 10.06
CA ARG A 31 -0.87 -33.72 10.68
C ARG A 31 0.34 -33.08 11.40
N PRO A 32 0.79 -33.65 12.53
CA PRO A 32 2.06 -33.26 13.16
C PRO A 32 3.22 -33.33 12.15
N GLY A 33 4.08 -32.31 12.14
CA GLY A 33 5.22 -32.25 11.22
C GLY A 33 4.87 -31.96 9.76
N ALA A 34 3.62 -31.61 9.46
CA ALA A 34 3.25 -31.17 8.11
C ALA A 34 4.15 -30.01 7.64
N PRO A 35 4.50 -29.95 6.35
CA PRO A 35 5.35 -28.88 5.83
C PRO A 35 4.71 -27.49 6.03
N PRO A 36 5.51 -26.41 5.96
CA PRO A 36 4.98 -25.07 5.84
C PRO A 36 4.04 -24.96 4.63
N PHE A 37 3.04 -24.09 4.76
CA PHE A 37 2.04 -23.91 3.70
C PHE A 37 1.49 -22.48 3.67
N ALA A 38 0.89 -22.12 2.54
CA ALA A 38 0.08 -20.92 2.41
C ALA A 38 -1.21 -21.21 1.64
N LEU A 39 -2.34 -20.72 2.14
CA LEU A 39 -3.60 -20.65 1.39
C LEU A 39 -3.86 -19.20 1.01
N LEU A 40 -3.98 -18.92 -0.30
CA LEU A 40 -4.10 -17.59 -0.85
C LEU A 40 -5.38 -17.48 -1.68
N ARG A 41 -6.36 -16.70 -1.22
CA ARG A 41 -7.48 -16.26 -2.05
C ARG A 41 -7.16 -14.87 -2.58
N ARG A 42 -6.84 -14.77 -3.87
CA ARG A 42 -6.43 -13.53 -4.52
C ARG A 42 -7.53 -12.98 -5.41
N ARG A 43 -7.78 -11.67 -5.34
CA ARG A 43 -8.66 -10.94 -6.26
C ARG A 43 -7.87 -10.14 -7.29
N THR A 44 -6.78 -10.73 -7.74
CA THR A 44 -5.93 -10.17 -8.78
C THR A 44 -6.69 -10.15 -10.11
N PRO A 45 -6.70 -9.02 -10.84
CA PRO A 45 -7.35 -8.95 -12.16
C PRO A 45 -6.94 -10.10 -13.07
N GLY A 46 -7.94 -10.80 -13.64
CA GLY A 46 -7.74 -11.94 -14.53
C GLY A 46 -7.64 -13.31 -13.85
N ARG A 47 -7.70 -13.38 -12.50
CA ARG A 47 -7.82 -14.64 -11.74
C ARG A 47 -9.27 -15.02 -11.49
N ASP A 48 -9.53 -16.33 -11.38
CA ASP A 48 -10.81 -16.82 -10.88
C ASP A 48 -10.93 -16.51 -9.38
N HIS A 49 -12.01 -15.84 -8.98
CA HIS A 49 -12.28 -15.47 -7.59
C HIS A 49 -12.98 -16.59 -6.79
N ALA A 50 -13.33 -17.70 -7.46
CA ALA A 50 -13.91 -18.91 -6.89
C ALA A 50 -12.85 -19.96 -6.53
N THR A 51 -11.55 -19.63 -6.59
CA THR A 51 -10.46 -20.53 -6.22
C THR A 51 -9.59 -19.97 -5.09
N VAL A 52 -8.87 -20.87 -4.43
CA VAL A 52 -7.85 -20.58 -3.41
C VAL A 52 -6.61 -21.39 -3.77
N GLU A 53 -5.45 -20.73 -3.85
CA GLU A 53 -4.17 -21.40 -4.11
C GLU A 53 -3.61 -21.96 -2.80
N LEU A 54 -3.25 -23.24 -2.80
CA LEU A 54 -2.48 -23.91 -1.75
C LEU A 54 -1.04 -24.08 -2.21
N LEU A 55 -0.12 -23.43 -1.52
CA LEU A 55 1.31 -23.58 -1.71
C LEU A 55 1.85 -24.41 -0.55
N THR A 56 2.60 -25.47 -0.85
CA THR A 56 3.22 -26.33 0.16
C THR A 56 4.70 -26.52 -0.18
N GLY A 57 5.58 -26.28 0.78
CA GLY A 57 7.02 -26.42 0.57
C GLY A 57 7.86 -25.82 1.69
N PRO A 58 9.19 -25.93 1.61
CA PRO A 58 10.10 -25.39 2.62
C PRO A 58 10.04 -23.86 2.69
N VAL A 59 10.20 -23.35 3.91
CA VAL A 59 10.50 -21.95 4.17
C VAL A 59 11.98 -21.82 4.46
N ARG A 60 12.61 -20.81 3.86
CA ARG A 60 13.99 -20.42 4.17
C ARG A 60 14.08 -18.94 4.39
N GLU A 61 15.07 -18.53 5.17
CA GLU A 61 15.36 -17.12 5.39
C GLU A 61 16.44 -16.65 4.43
N VAL A 62 16.30 -15.43 3.93
CA VAL A 62 17.33 -14.74 3.14
C VAL A 62 17.63 -13.39 3.77
N ARG A 63 18.76 -12.77 3.45
CA ARG A 63 19.15 -11.50 4.08
C ARG A 63 18.62 -10.29 3.34
N THR A 64 18.60 -10.35 2.02
CA THR A 64 18.23 -9.24 1.14
C THR A 64 17.18 -9.64 0.13
N LEU A 65 16.40 -8.67 -0.36
CA LEU A 65 15.42 -8.89 -1.44
C LEU A 65 16.07 -9.40 -2.73
N ALA A 66 17.34 -9.07 -2.97
CA ALA A 66 18.09 -9.54 -4.14
C ALA A 66 18.24 -11.08 -4.18
N GLU A 67 18.28 -11.72 -3.01
CA GLU A 67 18.42 -13.18 -2.85
C GLU A 67 17.10 -13.95 -3.06
N LEU A 68 15.96 -13.25 -3.19
CA LEU A 68 14.68 -13.91 -3.39
C LEU A 68 14.65 -14.69 -4.71
N PRO A 69 14.20 -15.96 -4.69
CA PRO A 69 14.06 -16.74 -5.91
C PRO A 69 12.86 -16.24 -6.73
N VAL A 70 12.97 -16.36 -8.07
CA VAL A 70 11.88 -16.05 -9.01
C VAL A 70 11.62 -17.26 -9.91
N PRO A 71 11.13 -18.39 -9.33
CA PRO A 71 10.91 -19.62 -10.07
C PRO A 71 9.62 -19.55 -10.89
N ALA A 72 9.47 -20.45 -11.88
CA ALA A 72 8.25 -20.54 -12.67
C ALA A 72 7.01 -20.89 -11.83
N ALA A 73 7.17 -21.77 -10.82
CA ALA A 73 6.10 -22.18 -9.90
C ALA A 73 5.70 -21.09 -8.88
N GLY A 74 6.43 -19.98 -8.82
CA GLY A 74 6.25 -18.92 -7.84
C GLY A 74 6.99 -19.18 -6.51
N ALA A 75 7.27 -18.11 -5.76
CA ALA A 75 7.82 -18.14 -4.41
C ALA A 75 7.14 -17.04 -3.59
N LEU A 76 6.71 -17.35 -2.37
CA LEU A 76 6.00 -16.42 -1.50
C LEU A 76 6.95 -15.87 -0.44
N ALA A 77 7.39 -14.63 -0.60
CA ALA A 77 8.19 -13.91 0.38
C ALA A 77 7.30 -13.22 1.42
N LEU A 78 7.71 -13.29 2.68
CA LEU A 78 7.18 -12.52 3.79
C LEU A 78 8.23 -11.45 4.10
N VAL A 79 7.95 -10.20 3.72
CA VAL A 79 8.88 -9.08 3.85
C VAL A 79 8.55 -8.31 5.13
N PRO A 80 9.42 -8.35 6.16
CA PRO A 80 9.18 -7.63 7.41
C PRO A 80 9.46 -6.13 7.25
N TYR A 81 8.89 -5.30 8.12
CA TYR A 81 9.07 -3.85 8.05
C TYR A 81 10.53 -3.42 8.19
N ARG A 82 11.32 -4.13 9.01
CA ARG A 82 12.75 -3.83 9.19
C ARG A 82 13.56 -3.95 7.88
N GLN A 83 13.04 -4.62 6.86
CA GLN A 83 13.69 -4.72 5.55
C GLN A 83 13.83 -3.36 4.84
N ILE A 84 13.07 -2.34 5.27
CA ILE A 84 13.24 -0.96 4.79
C ILE A 84 14.67 -0.42 4.95
N ALA A 85 15.46 -1.01 5.86
CA ALA A 85 16.87 -0.71 6.03
C ALA A 85 17.70 -0.93 4.75
N GLU A 86 17.27 -1.80 3.82
CA GLU A 86 17.90 -1.93 2.49
C GLU A 86 17.84 -0.63 1.67
N ARG A 87 16.87 0.25 1.95
CA ARG A 87 16.79 1.59 1.34
C ARG A 87 17.63 2.64 2.09
N GLY A 88 18.29 2.25 3.17
CA GLY A 88 19.01 3.16 4.08
C GLY A 88 18.09 3.93 5.04
N PHE A 89 16.82 3.55 5.17
CA PHE A 89 15.87 4.26 6.04
C PHE A 89 15.85 3.70 7.45
N ALA A 90 15.41 4.52 8.41
CA ALA A 90 15.38 4.16 9.82
C ALA A 90 14.27 3.13 10.13
N ALA A 91 14.59 2.09 10.88
CA ALA A 91 13.61 1.17 11.45
C ALA A 91 14.09 0.67 12.81
N HIS A 92 13.15 0.24 13.65
CA HIS A 92 13.49 -0.59 14.80
C HIS A 92 13.80 -2.00 14.30
N ASP A 93 14.99 -2.50 14.63
CA ASP A 93 15.37 -3.88 14.34
C ASP A 93 14.83 -4.80 15.44
N ASP A 94 13.76 -5.53 15.13
CA ASP A 94 13.14 -6.53 16.00
C ASP A 94 13.51 -7.97 15.63
N GLY A 95 14.47 -8.16 14.72
CA GLY A 95 14.92 -9.47 14.27
C GLY A 95 13.92 -10.25 13.41
N ALA A 96 12.79 -9.66 12.99
CA ALA A 96 11.87 -10.36 12.08
C ALA A 96 12.58 -10.77 10.77
N PRO A 97 12.54 -12.06 10.40
CA PRO A 97 13.29 -12.55 9.24
C PRO A 97 12.61 -12.17 7.92
N LEU A 98 13.41 -12.02 6.86
CA LEU A 98 12.88 -12.07 5.49
C LEU A 98 12.79 -13.54 5.09
N SER A 99 11.58 -14.10 5.20
CA SER A 99 11.30 -15.51 4.94
C SER A 99 10.71 -15.71 3.55
N VAL A 100 11.03 -16.82 2.90
CA VAL A 100 10.44 -17.20 1.61
C VAL A 100 10.02 -18.66 1.61
N LEU A 101 8.74 -18.89 1.33
CA LEU A 101 8.19 -20.20 1.03
C LEU A 101 8.42 -20.49 -0.45
N VAL A 102 9.19 -21.54 -0.73
CA VAL A 102 9.43 -22.04 -2.09
C VAL A 102 8.60 -23.32 -2.25
N PRO A 103 7.45 -23.26 -2.94
CA PRO A 103 6.55 -24.40 -3.01
C PRO A 103 7.16 -25.54 -3.83
N ASP A 104 7.11 -26.75 -3.28
CA ASP A 104 7.30 -27.99 -4.03
C ASP A 104 6.01 -28.36 -4.78
N GLU A 105 4.87 -27.96 -4.23
CA GLU A 105 3.54 -28.19 -4.77
C GLU A 105 2.70 -26.92 -4.73
N VAL A 106 1.97 -26.65 -5.82
CA VAL A 106 0.94 -25.61 -5.92
C VAL A 106 -0.35 -26.25 -6.42
N ARG A 107 -1.45 -26.08 -5.68
CA ARG A 107 -2.79 -26.56 -6.04
C ARG A 107 -3.80 -25.43 -6.06
N GLU A 108 -4.73 -25.47 -7.00
CA GLU A 108 -5.90 -24.60 -7.00
C GLU A 108 -7.12 -25.35 -6.44
N LEU A 109 -7.69 -24.80 -5.38
CA LEU A 109 -8.79 -25.41 -4.63
C LEU A 109 -10.08 -24.62 -4.87
N PRO A 110 -11.20 -25.28 -5.23
CA PRO A 110 -12.50 -24.62 -5.30
C PRO A 110 -12.89 -24.04 -3.94
N LEU A 111 -13.29 -22.78 -3.91
CA LEU A 111 -13.60 -22.04 -2.68
C LEU A 111 -14.76 -22.67 -1.90
N ASP A 112 -15.79 -23.15 -2.60
CA ASP A 112 -16.96 -23.83 -2.01
C ASP A 112 -16.53 -25.10 -1.26
N ALA A 113 -15.78 -25.97 -1.93
CA ALA A 113 -15.27 -27.21 -1.35
C ALA A 113 -14.32 -26.94 -0.18
N LEU A 114 -13.45 -25.92 -0.30
CA LEU A 114 -12.53 -25.54 0.76
C LEU A 114 -13.27 -25.02 2.00
N LEU A 115 -14.27 -24.16 1.84
CA LEU A 115 -15.07 -23.66 2.95
C LEU A 115 -15.79 -24.77 3.73
N ASP A 116 -16.16 -25.85 3.03
CA ASP A 116 -16.79 -27.01 3.64
C ASP A 116 -15.81 -27.85 4.45
N ALA A 117 -14.59 -28.06 3.95
CA ALA A 117 -13.55 -28.86 4.59
C ALA A 117 -12.76 -28.13 5.69
N LEU A 118 -12.71 -26.79 5.68
CA LEU A 118 -11.99 -26.02 6.70
C LEU A 118 -12.62 -26.21 8.10
N PRO A 119 -11.80 -26.28 9.17
CA PRO A 119 -12.29 -26.40 10.55
C PRO A 119 -13.27 -25.28 10.94
N ARG A 120 -14.25 -25.62 11.78
CA ARG A 120 -15.36 -24.73 12.19
C ARG A 120 -15.40 -24.44 13.67
N HIS A 121 -14.50 -25.03 14.45
CA HIS A 121 -14.46 -24.85 15.90
C HIS A 121 -14.15 -23.40 16.26
N PRO A 122 -14.56 -22.95 17.45
CA PRO A 122 -14.24 -21.61 17.90
C PRO A 122 -12.76 -21.46 18.22
N VAL A 123 -12.19 -20.34 17.80
CA VAL A 123 -10.91 -19.85 18.32
C VAL A 123 -11.23 -18.88 19.43
N GLU A 124 -10.66 -19.13 20.61
CA GLU A 124 -10.84 -18.33 21.81
C GLU A 124 -9.53 -17.58 22.12
N VAL A 125 -9.64 -16.26 22.28
CA VAL A 125 -8.52 -15.40 22.66
C VAL A 125 -8.69 -14.98 24.10
N SER A 126 -7.71 -15.32 24.94
CA SER A 126 -7.58 -14.82 26.31
C SER A 126 -6.74 -13.54 26.34
N ASP A 127 -6.90 -12.76 27.41
CA ASP A 127 -6.13 -11.55 27.71
C ASP A 127 -6.10 -10.52 26.57
N GLY A 128 -7.20 -10.44 25.81
CA GLY A 128 -7.33 -9.57 24.65
C GLY A 128 -7.40 -8.09 25.01
N ALA A 129 -6.39 -7.30 24.66
CA ALA A 129 -6.36 -5.85 24.90
C ALA A 129 -5.45 -5.12 23.90
N PHE A 130 -5.69 -3.82 23.71
CA PHE A 130 -4.72 -2.96 23.02
C PHE A 130 -3.54 -2.64 23.95
N ASP A 131 -2.32 -2.72 23.42
CA ASP A 131 -1.10 -2.35 24.14
C ASP A 131 -1.06 -0.85 24.47
N ILE A 132 -1.58 -0.03 23.56
CA ILE A 132 -1.81 1.40 23.72
C ILE A 132 -3.31 1.64 23.81
N GLY A 133 -3.78 1.93 25.02
CA GLY A 133 -5.18 2.28 25.29
C GLY A 133 -5.62 3.54 24.55
N ASP A 134 -6.94 3.69 24.38
CA ASP A 134 -7.54 4.73 23.54
C ASP A 134 -7.06 6.15 23.89
N SER A 135 -7.09 6.54 25.17
CA SER A 135 -6.63 7.88 25.59
C SER A 135 -5.14 8.13 25.30
N ALA A 136 -4.29 7.12 25.48
CA ALA A 136 -2.87 7.24 25.18
C ALA A 136 -2.62 7.35 23.67
N TYR A 137 -3.41 6.64 22.85
CA TYR A 137 -3.33 6.78 21.40
C TYR A 137 -3.81 8.16 20.93
N GLU A 138 -4.86 8.74 21.55
CA GLU A 138 -5.25 10.13 21.27
C GLU A 138 -4.12 11.12 21.53
N ASP A 139 -3.36 10.93 22.62
CA ASP A 139 -2.22 11.78 22.94
C ASP A 139 -1.10 11.66 21.90
N ILE A 140 -0.82 10.45 21.42
CA ILE A 140 0.09 10.22 20.29
C ILE A 140 -0.39 10.96 19.05
N VAL A 141 -1.70 10.91 18.72
CA VAL A 141 -2.25 11.65 17.58
C VAL A 141 -2.02 13.15 17.74
N ARG A 142 -2.34 13.72 18.90
CA ARG A 142 -2.11 15.16 19.19
C ARG A 142 -0.64 15.53 19.06
N GLN A 143 0.25 14.67 19.59
CA GLN A 143 1.69 14.89 19.55
C GLN A 143 2.23 14.87 18.13
N VAL A 144 1.89 13.88 17.31
CA VAL A 144 2.34 13.80 15.92
C VAL A 144 1.82 14.99 15.09
N VAL A 145 0.55 15.37 15.26
CA VAL A 145 -0.02 16.51 14.54
C VAL A 145 0.69 17.82 14.92
N ARG A 146 0.98 18.04 16.20
CA ARG A 146 1.63 19.26 16.69
C ARG A 146 3.12 19.31 16.38
N ASP A 147 3.84 18.24 16.71
CA ASP A 147 5.30 18.24 16.82
C ASP A 147 6.00 17.71 15.56
N GLU A 148 5.30 16.94 14.72
CA GLU A 148 5.84 16.42 13.46
C GLU A 148 5.21 17.16 12.26
N ILE A 149 3.89 17.08 12.10
CA ILE A 149 3.20 17.76 10.98
C ILE A 149 3.28 19.28 11.14
N GLY A 150 3.05 19.79 12.35
CA GLY A 150 3.07 21.22 12.66
C GLY A 150 4.44 21.89 12.52
N THR A 151 5.53 21.11 12.53
CA THR A 151 6.92 21.57 12.42
C THR A 151 7.52 21.34 11.03
N GLY A 152 6.75 20.73 10.11
CA GLY A 152 7.15 20.53 8.72
C GLY A 152 7.90 19.22 8.46
N GLU A 153 7.87 18.26 9.39
CA GLU A 153 8.50 16.94 9.20
C GLU A 153 7.81 16.12 8.10
N GLY A 154 6.57 16.43 7.75
CA GLY A 154 5.83 15.74 6.70
C GLY A 154 4.36 16.15 6.65
N ALA A 155 3.65 15.61 5.66
CA ALA A 155 2.23 15.90 5.47
C ALA A 155 1.32 14.95 6.26
N ASN A 156 1.73 13.68 6.37
CA ASN A 156 0.97 12.64 7.04
C ASN A 156 1.88 11.53 7.57
N PHE A 157 1.44 10.85 8.63
CA PHE A 157 2.14 9.72 9.25
C PHE A 157 1.16 8.66 9.72
N VAL A 158 1.59 7.40 9.77
CA VAL A 158 0.81 6.29 10.32
C VAL A 158 1.55 5.74 11.52
N ILE A 159 0.96 5.88 12.70
CA ILE A 159 1.48 5.30 13.94
C ILE A 159 0.67 4.07 14.30
N ARG A 160 1.36 2.99 14.65
CA ARG A 160 0.75 1.72 15.02
C ARG A 160 0.41 1.65 16.51
N ARG A 161 -0.66 0.90 16.81
CA ARG A 161 -0.88 0.20 18.08
C ARG A 161 -1.30 -1.25 17.82
N ASP A 162 -1.14 -2.12 18.79
CA ASP A 162 -1.35 -3.56 18.64
C ASP A 162 -2.48 -4.04 19.56
N PHE A 163 -3.46 -4.75 19.01
CA PHE A 163 -4.28 -5.63 19.85
C PHE A 163 -3.49 -6.91 20.11
N GLU A 164 -3.24 -7.22 21.38
CA GLU A 164 -2.51 -8.41 21.81
C GLU A 164 -3.45 -9.40 22.51
N GLY A 165 -3.10 -10.69 22.48
CA GLY A 165 -3.84 -11.74 23.17
C GLY A 165 -3.15 -13.10 23.04
N VAL A 166 -3.78 -14.15 23.56
CA VAL A 166 -3.26 -15.52 23.50
C VAL A 166 -4.35 -16.50 23.07
N VAL A 167 -4.03 -17.39 22.13
CA VAL A 167 -4.82 -18.62 21.88
C VAL A 167 -4.10 -19.78 22.54
N HIS A 168 -4.66 -20.27 23.65
CA HIS A 168 -4.04 -21.39 24.38
C HIS A 168 -4.09 -22.68 23.56
N GLY A 169 -2.94 -23.35 23.43
CA GLY A 169 -2.83 -24.57 22.63
C GLY A 169 -3.00 -24.32 21.13
N PHE A 170 -2.66 -23.12 20.65
CA PHE A 170 -2.77 -22.74 19.25
C PHE A 170 -2.21 -23.81 18.31
N SER A 171 -3.00 -24.15 17.30
CA SER A 171 -2.72 -25.21 16.35
C SER A 171 -2.97 -24.76 14.90
N ARG A 172 -2.54 -25.59 13.96
CA ARG A 172 -2.86 -25.40 12.54
C ARG A 172 -4.37 -25.39 12.26
N ALA A 173 -5.13 -26.14 13.05
CA ALA A 173 -6.58 -26.15 12.93
C ALA A 173 -7.17 -24.78 13.27
N ASP A 174 -6.62 -24.09 14.28
CA ASP A 174 -7.04 -22.73 14.65
C ASP A 174 -6.72 -21.74 13.54
N ALA A 175 -5.49 -21.78 12.99
CA ALA A 175 -5.10 -20.95 11.85
C ALA A 175 -6.07 -21.11 10.65
N LEU A 176 -6.45 -22.35 10.33
CA LEU A 176 -7.40 -22.66 9.26
C LEU A 176 -8.84 -22.25 9.60
N ALA A 177 -9.25 -22.35 10.86
CA ALA A 177 -10.55 -21.86 11.33
C ALA A 177 -10.66 -20.33 11.22
N LEU A 178 -9.60 -19.60 11.59
CA LEU A 178 -9.51 -18.15 11.42
C LEU A 178 -9.60 -17.76 9.94
N PHE A 179 -8.83 -18.44 9.09
CA PHE A 179 -8.88 -18.23 7.64
C PHE A 179 -10.29 -18.46 7.06
N ARG A 180 -10.97 -19.53 7.48
CA ARG A 180 -12.36 -19.80 7.09
C ARG A 180 -13.32 -18.67 7.47
N ARG A 181 -13.17 -18.15 8.69
CA ARG A 181 -13.99 -17.04 9.20
C ARG A 181 -13.75 -15.77 8.38
N LEU A 182 -12.50 -15.45 8.02
CA LEU A 182 -12.19 -14.34 7.12
C LEU A 182 -12.77 -14.54 5.72
N LEU A 183 -12.64 -15.72 5.12
CA LEU A 183 -13.22 -16.02 3.80
C LEU A 183 -14.73 -15.80 3.74
N SER A 184 -15.42 -16.05 4.86
CA SER A 184 -16.89 -15.96 4.99
C SER A 184 -17.38 -14.59 5.46
N GLY A 185 -16.61 -13.92 6.30
CA GLY A 185 -16.97 -12.67 6.97
C GLY A 185 -16.48 -11.42 6.24
N GLU A 186 -15.29 -11.47 5.64
CA GLU A 186 -14.69 -10.32 4.96
C GLU A 186 -15.10 -10.22 3.50
N GLN A 187 -15.28 -8.98 3.05
CA GLN A 187 -15.62 -8.64 1.67
C GLN A 187 -14.67 -7.55 1.18
N GLY A 188 -14.43 -7.52 -0.13
CA GLY A 188 -13.60 -6.48 -0.75
C GLY A 188 -12.08 -6.64 -0.54
N ALA A 189 -11.62 -7.58 0.28
CA ALA A 189 -10.18 -7.87 0.46
C ALA A 189 -9.50 -8.18 -0.87
N TYR A 190 -8.32 -7.60 -1.09
CA TYR A 190 -7.46 -7.93 -2.22
C TYR A 190 -6.94 -9.36 -2.09
N TRP A 191 -6.34 -9.68 -0.95
CA TRP A 191 -5.96 -11.04 -0.57
C TRP A 191 -6.61 -11.42 0.75
N THR A 192 -7.17 -12.63 0.82
CA THR A 192 -7.43 -13.32 2.08
C THR A 192 -6.46 -14.49 2.16
N PHE A 193 -5.73 -14.62 3.27
CA PHE A 193 -4.64 -15.58 3.36
C PHE A 193 -4.45 -16.19 4.75
N VAL A 194 -3.84 -17.36 4.78
CA VAL A 194 -3.12 -17.92 5.93
C VAL A 194 -1.77 -18.42 5.44
N VAL A 195 -0.70 -18.00 6.10
CA VAL A 195 0.67 -18.44 5.83
C VAL A 195 1.24 -19.02 7.12
N HIS A 196 1.57 -20.31 7.11
CA HIS A 196 2.15 -21.02 8.25
C HIS A 196 3.60 -21.40 7.90
N THR A 197 4.56 -20.71 8.51
CA THR A 197 5.99 -20.90 8.24
C THR A 197 6.64 -22.03 9.04
N GLY A 198 5.98 -22.45 10.13
CA GLY A 198 6.46 -23.47 11.05
C GLY A 198 6.41 -22.95 12.48
N ASP A 199 7.08 -21.84 12.71
CA ASP A 199 7.16 -21.10 13.97
C ASP A 199 6.22 -19.90 14.04
N ARG A 200 5.82 -19.36 12.87
CA ARG A 200 4.95 -18.20 12.76
C ARG A 200 3.79 -18.40 11.81
N VAL A 201 2.65 -17.82 12.16
CA VAL A 201 1.43 -17.82 11.36
C VAL A 201 0.94 -16.41 11.10
N LEU A 202 0.77 -16.05 9.84
CA LEU A 202 0.11 -14.80 9.43
C LEU A 202 -1.26 -15.15 8.84
N VAL A 203 -2.35 -14.63 9.43
CA VAL A 203 -3.72 -14.83 8.93
C VAL A 203 -4.38 -13.48 8.73
N GLY A 204 -4.80 -13.16 7.50
CA GLY A 204 -5.26 -11.80 7.19
C GLY A 204 -6.18 -11.68 5.99
N ALA A 205 -6.81 -10.50 5.90
CA ALA A 205 -7.67 -10.10 4.80
C ALA A 205 -7.31 -8.66 4.38
N SER A 206 -6.19 -8.51 3.66
CA SER A 206 -5.67 -7.20 3.27
C SER A 206 -6.48 -6.62 2.11
N PRO A 207 -6.97 -5.37 2.20
CA PRO A 207 -7.70 -4.71 1.12
C PRO A 207 -6.80 -4.16 0.02
N GLU A 208 -5.50 -4.02 0.28
CA GLU A 208 -4.64 -3.11 -0.45
C GLU A 208 -3.48 -3.83 -1.15
N VAL A 209 -3.28 -3.47 -2.40
CA VAL A 209 -2.14 -3.92 -3.20
C VAL A 209 -0.92 -3.10 -2.79
N HIS A 210 0.16 -3.78 -2.38
CA HIS A 210 1.46 -3.14 -2.24
C HIS A 210 2.01 -2.79 -3.62
N VAL A 211 2.26 -3.81 -4.45
CA VAL A 211 2.64 -3.64 -5.85
C VAL A 211 2.34 -4.91 -6.64
N ARG A 212 1.99 -4.76 -7.91
CA ARG A 212 1.85 -5.85 -8.88
C ARG A 212 2.71 -5.58 -10.09
N MET A 213 3.29 -6.62 -10.66
CA MET A 213 3.99 -6.56 -11.95
C MET A 213 3.58 -7.72 -12.84
N SER A 214 3.17 -7.43 -14.06
CA SER A 214 2.91 -8.45 -15.09
C SER A 214 3.09 -7.85 -16.48
N GLY A 215 3.81 -8.56 -17.36
CA GLY A 215 4.05 -8.11 -18.73
C GLY A 215 4.70 -6.72 -18.82
N GLY A 216 5.61 -6.40 -17.88
CA GLY A 216 6.25 -5.07 -17.78
C GLY A 216 5.37 -3.96 -17.21
N THR A 217 4.08 -4.22 -16.94
CA THR A 217 3.19 -3.24 -16.30
C THR A 217 3.27 -3.38 -14.79
N VAL A 218 3.62 -2.29 -14.09
CA VAL A 218 3.57 -2.18 -12.63
C VAL A 218 2.31 -1.45 -12.18
N VAL A 219 1.70 -1.91 -11.10
CA VAL A 219 0.46 -1.33 -10.55
C VAL A 219 0.54 -1.19 -9.04
N MET A 220 0.19 -0.01 -8.54
CA MET A 220 -0.02 0.29 -7.11
C MET A 220 -1.44 0.80 -6.90
N ASN A 221 -1.95 0.72 -5.67
CA ASN A 221 -3.33 1.05 -5.37
C ASN A 221 -3.39 1.84 -4.05
N PRO A 222 -3.11 3.15 -4.07
CA PRO A 222 -3.22 3.96 -2.87
C PRO A 222 -4.68 3.98 -2.39
N ILE A 223 -4.88 3.56 -1.15
CA ILE A 223 -6.17 3.56 -0.47
C ILE A 223 -6.08 4.45 0.77
N SER A 224 -6.92 5.49 0.84
CA SER A 224 -7.08 6.29 2.06
C SER A 224 -8.47 6.90 2.14
N GLY A 225 -8.79 7.40 3.33
CA GLY A 225 -10.11 7.81 3.72
C GLY A 225 -11.03 6.62 4.04
N THR A 226 -11.78 6.73 5.13
CA THR A 226 -12.58 5.62 5.66
C THR A 226 -14.02 6.03 5.95
N TYR A 227 -14.95 5.56 5.14
CA TYR A 227 -16.37 5.61 5.47
C TYR A 227 -16.75 4.42 6.35
N ARG A 228 -16.91 4.66 7.64
CA ARG A 228 -17.35 3.65 8.62
C ARG A 228 -18.85 3.37 8.45
N TYR A 229 -19.23 2.10 8.31
CA TYR A 229 -20.64 1.77 8.18
C TYR A 229 -21.35 1.92 9.53
N PRO A 230 -22.50 2.63 9.59
CA PRO A 230 -23.28 2.70 10.81
C PRO A 230 -23.93 1.33 11.11
N PRO A 231 -24.40 1.08 12.34
CA PRO A 231 -25.04 -0.17 12.73
C PRO A 231 -26.21 -0.59 11.83
N GLU A 232 -26.93 0.38 11.28
CA GLU A 232 -28.07 0.19 10.38
C GLU A 232 -27.65 -0.26 8.96
N GLY A 233 -26.37 -0.14 8.63
CA GLY A 233 -25.79 -0.39 7.31
C GLY A 233 -25.53 0.90 6.52
N PRO A 234 -24.67 0.84 5.49
CA PRO A 234 -24.28 2.04 4.76
C PRO A 234 -25.40 2.60 3.90
N THR A 235 -25.49 3.94 3.85
CA THR A 235 -26.40 4.67 2.97
C THR A 235 -25.63 5.50 1.93
N ALA A 236 -26.29 5.81 0.81
CA ALA A 236 -25.71 6.68 -0.21
C ALA A 236 -25.49 8.11 0.31
N ASP A 237 -26.40 8.63 1.15
CA ASP A 237 -26.28 9.98 1.70
C ASP A 237 -25.11 10.10 2.68
N GLY A 238 -24.92 9.12 3.56
CA GLY A 238 -23.75 9.07 4.45
C GLY A 238 -22.43 8.91 3.68
N LEU A 239 -22.45 8.17 2.56
CA LEU A 239 -21.30 8.09 1.68
C LEU A 239 -21.02 9.42 0.95
N LEU A 240 -22.06 10.14 0.53
CA LEU A 240 -21.90 11.45 -0.12
C LEU A 240 -21.36 12.50 0.84
N GLU A 241 -21.75 12.46 2.12
CA GLU A 241 -21.17 13.29 3.18
C GLU A 241 -19.67 13.00 3.32
N PHE A 242 -19.29 11.72 3.44
CA PHE A 242 -17.89 11.30 3.43
C PHE A 242 -17.13 11.75 2.16
N LEU A 243 -17.75 11.64 0.99
CA LEU A 243 -17.13 12.05 -0.27
C LEU A 243 -16.97 13.58 -0.37
N GLY A 244 -17.79 14.34 0.35
CA GLY A 244 -17.70 15.79 0.48
C GLY A 244 -16.73 16.26 1.56
N ASP A 245 -16.24 15.37 2.43
CA ASP A 245 -15.31 15.73 3.49
C ASP A 245 -13.94 16.13 2.91
N ARG A 246 -13.52 17.35 3.26
CA ARG A 246 -12.23 17.90 2.84
C ARG A 246 -11.07 17.14 3.45
N LYS A 247 -11.15 16.73 4.72
CA LYS A 247 -10.09 15.95 5.39
C LYS A 247 -9.83 14.66 4.62
N GLU A 248 -10.89 13.91 4.35
CA GLU A 248 -10.80 12.61 3.66
C GLU A 248 -10.30 12.76 2.20
N THR A 249 -10.69 13.85 1.53
CA THR A 249 -10.20 14.18 0.18
C THR A 249 -8.72 14.56 0.18
N GLU A 250 -8.27 15.37 1.14
CA GLU A 250 -6.88 15.76 1.32
C GLU A 250 -6.01 14.55 1.67
N GLU A 251 -6.48 13.68 2.57
CA GLU A 251 -5.80 12.44 2.96
C GLU A 251 -5.53 11.54 1.75
N LEU A 252 -6.55 11.28 0.92
CA LEU A 252 -6.39 10.47 -0.29
C LEU A 252 -5.42 11.12 -1.28
N SER A 253 -5.51 12.43 -1.47
CA SER A 253 -4.64 13.15 -2.42
C SER A 253 -3.17 13.09 -2.00
N MET A 254 -2.89 13.20 -0.69
CA MET A 254 -1.54 13.10 -0.14
C MET A 254 -0.91 11.72 -0.39
N VAL A 255 -1.65 10.63 -0.16
CA VAL A 255 -1.10 9.28 -0.41
C VAL A 255 -0.94 8.97 -1.90
N VAL A 256 -1.82 9.51 -2.75
CA VAL A 256 -1.70 9.40 -4.22
C VAL A 256 -0.43 10.10 -4.70
N ASP A 257 -0.18 11.32 -4.22
CA ASP A 257 1.03 12.06 -4.57
C ASP A 257 2.29 11.33 -4.09
N GLU A 258 2.29 10.75 -2.90
CA GLU A 258 3.45 9.98 -2.40
C GLU A 258 3.69 8.69 -3.20
N GLU A 259 2.64 7.92 -3.48
CA GLU A 259 2.79 6.70 -4.30
C GLU A 259 3.09 7.03 -5.77
N LEU A 260 2.72 8.21 -6.27
CA LEU A 260 3.19 8.69 -7.57
C LEU A 260 4.69 8.95 -7.60
N LYS A 261 5.31 9.34 -6.47
CA LYS A 261 6.78 9.43 -6.36
C LYS A 261 7.40 8.05 -6.51
N MET A 262 6.86 7.04 -5.83
CA MET A 262 7.30 5.65 -5.97
C MET A 262 7.11 5.15 -7.41
N MET A 263 5.93 5.38 -8.00
CA MET A 263 5.63 5.03 -9.38
C MET A 263 6.56 5.71 -10.38
N SER A 264 7.00 6.94 -10.10
CA SER A 264 7.98 7.66 -10.94
C SER A 264 9.39 7.06 -10.88
N VAL A 265 9.69 6.27 -9.84
CA VAL A 265 10.95 5.53 -9.72
C VAL A 265 10.83 4.16 -10.40
N ILE A 266 9.77 3.40 -10.13
CA ILE A 266 9.62 2.03 -10.66
C ILE A 266 9.05 1.97 -12.08
N GLY A 267 8.26 2.96 -12.49
CA GLY A 267 7.68 3.11 -13.82
C GLY A 267 8.59 3.93 -14.73
N ASP A 268 9.77 3.40 -15.06
CA ASP A 268 10.81 4.07 -15.83
C ASP A 268 10.37 4.50 -17.25
N ARG A 269 9.25 3.96 -17.74
CA ARG A 269 8.64 4.27 -19.04
C ARG A 269 7.29 4.99 -18.95
N GLY A 270 7.06 5.72 -17.86
CA GLY A 270 5.88 6.56 -17.65
C GLY A 270 4.85 5.94 -16.73
N GLY A 271 3.98 6.80 -16.19
CA GLY A 271 2.92 6.45 -15.26
C GLY A 271 1.59 7.12 -15.58
N VAL A 272 0.49 6.55 -15.10
CA VAL A 272 -0.87 7.11 -15.21
C VAL A 272 -1.66 6.83 -13.94
N VAL A 273 -2.48 7.80 -13.55
CA VAL A 273 -3.46 7.72 -12.46
C VAL A 273 -4.82 7.37 -13.04
N VAL A 274 -5.44 6.33 -12.50
CA VAL A 274 -6.78 5.86 -12.87
C VAL A 274 -7.67 5.87 -11.63
N GLY A 275 -8.87 6.46 -11.74
CA GLY A 275 -9.80 6.59 -10.62
C GLY A 275 -10.28 8.03 -10.39
N PRO A 276 -10.82 8.35 -9.19
CA PRO A 276 -10.93 7.48 -8.02
C PRO A 276 -12.04 6.44 -8.16
N ARG A 277 -12.01 5.40 -7.32
CA ARG A 277 -13.04 4.36 -7.19
C ARG A 277 -13.45 4.17 -5.74
N LEU A 278 -14.60 3.55 -5.53
CA LEU A 278 -15.05 3.12 -4.21
C LEU A 278 -14.71 1.65 -3.99
N LYS A 279 -14.09 1.35 -2.84
CA LYS A 279 -13.72 0.02 -2.39
C LYS A 279 -14.59 -0.37 -1.19
N GLU A 280 -15.67 -1.08 -1.45
CA GLU A 280 -16.62 -1.51 -0.41
C GLU A 280 -16.13 -2.77 0.32
N MET A 281 -16.02 -2.72 1.65
CA MET A 281 -15.64 -3.85 2.51
C MET A 281 -16.81 -4.33 3.40
N ALA A 282 -16.54 -5.25 4.33
CA ALA A 282 -17.56 -5.76 5.25
C ALA A 282 -18.08 -4.69 6.23
N HIS A 283 -17.17 -3.91 6.81
CA HIS A 283 -17.48 -2.97 7.91
C HIS A 283 -17.32 -1.47 7.55
N LEU A 284 -16.75 -1.19 6.38
CA LEU A 284 -16.37 0.15 5.95
C LEU A 284 -16.23 0.19 4.42
N ALA A 285 -16.10 1.38 3.85
CA ALA A 285 -15.66 1.59 2.48
C ALA A 285 -14.47 2.56 2.44
N HIS A 286 -13.63 2.40 1.43
CA HIS A 286 -12.52 3.30 1.16
C HIS A 286 -12.65 3.95 -0.22
N THR A 287 -11.98 5.09 -0.39
CA THR A 287 -11.69 5.64 -1.71
C THR A 287 -10.30 5.24 -2.15
N GLU A 288 -10.15 4.90 -3.43
CA GLU A 288 -8.90 4.40 -3.97
C GLU A 288 -8.58 4.99 -5.34
N TYR A 289 -7.30 5.13 -5.64
CA TYR A 289 -6.80 5.29 -7.00
C TYR A 289 -5.99 4.07 -7.41
N GLU A 290 -5.79 3.90 -8.70
CA GLU A 290 -4.86 2.92 -9.25
C GLU A 290 -3.78 3.68 -10.02
N LEU A 291 -2.53 3.42 -9.66
CA LEU A 291 -1.37 3.95 -10.37
C LEU A 291 -0.82 2.85 -11.25
N ARG A 292 -0.63 3.13 -12.54
CA ARG A 292 -0.06 2.18 -13.50
C ARG A 292 1.18 2.76 -14.13
N GLY A 293 2.23 1.98 -14.25
CA GLY A 293 3.44 2.35 -14.96
C GLY A 293 3.98 1.21 -15.81
N GLN A 294 4.91 1.54 -16.69
CA GLN A 294 5.69 0.57 -17.45
C GLN A 294 7.09 0.49 -16.84
N SER A 295 7.55 -0.71 -16.50
CA SER A 295 8.79 -0.99 -15.81
C SER A 295 9.67 -1.98 -16.58
N THR A 296 10.97 -1.70 -16.62
CA THR A 296 12.00 -2.64 -17.08
C THR A 296 12.79 -3.28 -15.95
N LEU A 297 12.49 -2.92 -14.70
CA LEU A 297 13.23 -3.36 -13.52
C LEU A 297 12.99 -4.84 -13.20
N ASP A 298 13.93 -5.46 -12.48
CA ASP A 298 13.69 -6.77 -11.88
C ASP A 298 12.61 -6.64 -10.79
N VAL A 299 11.75 -7.65 -10.64
CA VAL A 299 10.69 -7.65 -9.61
C VAL A 299 11.21 -7.43 -8.18
N ARG A 300 12.46 -7.82 -7.90
CA ARG A 300 13.13 -7.59 -6.61
C ARG A 300 13.51 -6.12 -6.41
N ASP A 301 13.92 -5.45 -7.48
CA ASP A 301 14.16 -4.01 -7.47
C ASP A 301 12.84 -3.24 -7.30
N VAL A 302 11.79 -3.63 -8.04
CA VAL A 302 10.44 -3.05 -7.86
C VAL A 302 9.99 -3.18 -6.41
N LEU A 303 10.10 -4.40 -5.84
CA LEU A 303 9.71 -4.66 -4.47
C LEU A 303 10.52 -3.83 -3.46
N ARG A 304 11.83 -3.67 -3.70
CA ARG A 304 12.72 -2.87 -2.83
C ARG A 304 12.36 -1.38 -2.87
N GLU A 305 12.17 -0.81 -4.06
CA GLU A 305 11.90 0.61 -4.22
C GLU A 305 10.51 1.04 -3.73
N THR A 306 9.55 0.10 -3.65
CA THR A 306 8.21 0.36 -3.10
C THR A 306 8.10 0.11 -1.60
N MET A 307 9.15 -0.38 -0.92
CA MET A 307 9.13 -0.52 0.55
C MET A 307 8.99 0.86 1.22
N PHE A 308 8.03 1.09 2.11
CA PHE A 308 6.70 0.49 2.07
C PHE A 308 5.70 1.60 1.76
N ALA A 309 4.48 1.21 1.39
CA ALA A 309 3.45 2.13 0.93
C ALA A 309 3.22 3.30 1.92
N ALA A 310 2.94 4.48 1.36
CA ALA A 310 2.71 5.70 2.12
C ALA A 310 1.49 5.60 3.04
N THR A 311 0.50 4.79 2.63
CA THR A 311 -0.76 4.50 3.34
C THR A 311 -0.56 3.78 4.68
N VAL A 312 0.63 3.22 4.91
CA VAL A 312 1.00 2.52 6.16
C VAL A 312 2.27 3.06 6.80
N THR A 313 2.85 4.12 6.24
CA THR A 313 4.07 4.77 6.75
C THR A 313 3.87 6.27 6.95
N GLY A 314 3.80 7.02 5.85
CA GLY A 314 3.64 8.48 5.83
C GLY A 314 4.35 9.12 4.63
N SER A 315 4.41 10.44 4.62
CA SER A 315 5.06 11.23 3.56
C SER A 315 5.84 12.41 4.15
N PRO A 316 7.10 12.65 3.71
CA PRO A 316 7.91 11.80 2.81
C PRO A 316 8.34 10.48 3.48
N VAL A 317 8.41 9.38 2.73
CA VAL A 317 8.62 8.02 3.29
C VAL A 317 9.89 7.90 4.15
N GLU A 318 11.03 8.47 3.71
CA GLU A 318 12.28 8.40 4.47
C GLU A 318 12.14 9.06 5.86
N ASN A 319 11.48 10.22 5.92
CA ASN A 319 11.26 10.89 7.20
C ASN A 319 10.13 10.25 8.02
N ALA A 320 9.10 9.72 7.37
CA ALA A 320 8.05 8.95 8.04
C ALA A 320 8.64 7.76 8.80
N CYS A 321 9.64 7.08 8.23
CA CYS A 321 10.38 6.02 8.92
C CYS A 321 11.11 6.53 10.19
N ARG A 322 11.65 7.75 10.16
CA ARG A 322 12.25 8.39 11.36
C ARG A 322 11.19 8.75 12.40
N VAL A 323 10.05 9.28 11.99
CA VAL A 323 8.91 9.59 12.88
C VAL A 323 8.37 8.32 13.54
N ILE A 324 8.13 7.26 12.76
CA ILE A 324 7.69 5.96 13.27
C ILE A 324 8.66 5.44 14.34
N ARG A 325 9.97 5.52 14.09
CA ARG A 325 10.98 5.10 15.06
C ARG A 325 10.97 5.94 16.35
N ARG A 326 10.60 7.23 16.28
CA ARG A 326 10.48 8.10 17.46
C ARG A 326 9.26 7.78 18.31
N HIS A 327 8.12 7.47 17.67
CA HIS A 327 6.82 7.33 18.35
C HIS A 327 6.42 5.90 18.68
N GLU A 328 6.96 4.90 17.98
CA GLU A 328 6.68 3.49 18.27
C GLU A 328 7.76 2.89 19.19
N PRO A 329 7.39 2.21 20.30
CA PRO A 329 8.36 1.70 21.27
C PRO A 329 9.04 0.38 20.83
N ARG A 330 8.50 -0.30 19.81
CA ARG A 330 8.93 -1.64 19.36
C ARG A 330 8.95 -1.70 17.83
N GLY A 331 9.64 -2.68 17.27
CA GLY A 331 9.58 -2.96 15.83
C GLY A 331 8.20 -3.47 15.37
N ARG A 332 7.94 -3.32 14.07
CA ARG A 332 6.65 -3.60 13.43
C ARG A 332 6.43 -5.07 13.08
N GLY A 333 7.45 -5.91 13.22
CA GLY A 333 7.46 -7.26 12.68
C GLY A 333 7.08 -7.21 11.20
N TYR A 334 5.98 -7.87 10.87
CA TYR A 334 5.43 -7.88 9.51
C TYR A 334 4.37 -6.80 9.22
N TYR A 335 3.90 -6.04 10.22
CA TYR A 335 2.94 -4.96 9.97
C TYR A 335 3.54 -3.89 9.05
N ALA A 336 2.72 -3.41 8.11
CA ALA A 336 3.14 -2.50 7.04
C ALA A 336 4.18 -3.07 6.06
N GLY A 337 4.65 -4.30 6.29
CA GLY A 337 5.45 -5.07 5.35
C GLY A 337 4.59 -5.61 4.21
N ALA A 338 5.06 -6.69 3.58
CA ALA A 338 4.37 -7.26 2.42
C ALA A 338 4.44 -8.79 2.39
N LEU A 339 3.37 -9.43 1.89
CA LEU A 339 3.53 -10.71 1.23
C LEU A 339 3.86 -10.43 -0.22
N ALA A 340 4.78 -11.15 -0.83
CA ALA A 340 5.13 -10.99 -2.24
C ALA A 340 5.21 -12.36 -2.90
N LEU A 341 4.27 -12.65 -3.80
CA LEU A 341 4.34 -13.82 -4.67
C LEU A 341 5.13 -13.42 -5.93
N LEU A 342 6.40 -13.83 -5.97
CA LEU A 342 7.29 -13.62 -7.11
C LEU A 342 7.27 -14.84 -8.00
N GLY A 343 7.21 -14.67 -9.32
CA GLY A 343 7.21 -15.80 -10.23
C GLY A 343 7.52 -15.41 -11.67
N ARG A 344 7.10 -16.26 -12.60
CA ARG A 344 7.17 -15.98 -14.04
C ARG A 344 5.81 -16.15 -14.69
N SER A 345 5.62 -15.50 -15.83
CA SER A 345 4.46 -15.74 -16.70
C SER A 345 4.41 -17.20 -17.15
N ALA A 346 3.23 -17.65 -17.61
CA ALA A 346 3.02 -19.04 -18.05
C ALA A 346 3.97 -19.46 -19.20
N ASP A 347 4.41 -18.52 -20.04
CA ASP A 347 5.41 -18.74 -21.09
C ASP A 347 6.87 -18.69 -20.58
N GLY A 348 7.08 -18.42 -19.29
CA GLY A 348 8.36 -18.30 -18.62
C GLY A 348 9.17 -17.04 -18.94
N ARG A 349 8.67 -16.17 -19.84
CA ARG A 349 9.45 -15.08 -20.44
C ARG A 349 9.56 -13.84 -19.57
N THR A 350 8.52 -13.53 -18.80
CA THR A 350 8.46 -12.31 -17.99
C THR A 350 8.34 -12.64 -16.51
N GLN A 351 8.94 -11.82 -15.67
CA GLN A 351 8.77 -11.93 -14.22
C GLN A 351 7.39 -11.40 -13.82
N THR A 352 6.83 -11.98 -12.78
CA THR A 352 5.56 -11.56 -12.19
C THR A 352 5.73 -11.27 -10.71
N LEU A 353 4.99 -10.29 -10.21
CA LEU A 353 4.92 -9.94 -8.81
C LEU A 353 3.46 -9.68 -8.45
N ASP A 354 3.00 -10.27 -7.37
CA ASP A 354 1.71 -9.98 -6.78
C ASP A 354 1.84 -9.88 -5.27
N SER A 355 1.64 -8.69 -4.73
CA SER A 355 1.97 -8.37 -3.35
C SER A 355 0.86 -7.55 -2.67
N PRO A 356 0.19 -8.07 -1.63
CA PRO A 356 -0.60 -7.24 -0.72
C PRO A 356 0.26 -6.60 0.36
N ILE A 357 -0.21 -5.48 0.92
CA ILE A 357 0.35 -4.92 2.15
C ILE A 357 -0.10 -5.78 3.35
N LEU A 358 0.80 -6.02 4.31
CA LEU A 358 0.49 -6.74 5.55
C LEU A 358 -0.19 -5.81 6.58
N ILE A 359 -1.48 -5.58 6.33
CA ILE A 359 -2.45 -4.95 7.24
C ILE A 359 -3.66 -5.86 7.39
N ARG A 360 -4.52 -5.61 8.40
CA ARG A 360 -5.70 -6.46 8.68
C ARG A 360 -5.30 -7.92 8.80
N THR A 361 -4.22 -8.15 9.54
CA THR A 361 -3.53 -9.43 9.65
C THR A 361 -3.23 -9.70 11.12
N ALA A 362 -3.53 -10.91 11.58
CA ALA A 362 -3.05 -11.44 12.84
C ALA A 362 -1.68 -12.10 12.62
N ASP A 363 -0.69 -11.72 13.42
CA ASP A 363 0.63 -12.35 13.51
C ASP A 363 0.66 -13.19 14.79
N VAL A 364 0.76 -14.52 14.64
CA VAL A 364 0.67 -15.49 15.73
C VAL A 364 1.98 -16.27 15.83
N ASP A 365 2.55 -16.29 17.03
CA ASP A 365 3.63 -17.20 17.38
C ASP A 365 3.06 -18.62 17.57
N ALA A 366 3.49 -19.55 16.72
CA ALA A 366 2.91 -20.90 16.67
C ALA A 366 3.24 -21.74 17.91
N ALA A 367 4.35 -21.44 18.60
CA ALA A 367 4.79 -22.19 19.77
C ALA A 367 4.06 -21.76 21.05
N THR A 368 3.80 -20.46 21.19
CA THR A 368 3.22 -19.87 22.41
C THR A 368 1.74 -19.53 22.27
N GLY A 369 1.23 -19.42 21.04
CA GLY A 369 -0.12 -18.95 20.75
C GLY A 369 -0.32 -17.46 21.00
N ARG A 370 0.73 -16.70 21.33
CA ARG A 370 0.66 -15.24 21.47
C ARG A 370 0.39 -14.62 20.10
N LEU A 371 -0.59 -13.73 20.03
CA LEU A 371 -0.96 -13.04 18.80
C LEU A 371 -0.86 -11.53 18.94
N ARG A 372 -0.63 -10.88 17.80
CA ARG A 372 -0.83 -9.43 17.62
C ARG A 372 -1.71 -9.18 16.41
N VAL A 373 -2.57 -8.17 16.52
CA VAL A 373 -3.30 -7.57 15.38
C VAL A 373 -2.92 -6.09 15.31
N PRO A 374 -1.82 -5.76 14.62
CA PRO A 374 -1.37 -4.39 14.44
C PRO A 374 -2.33 -3.55 13.62
N VAL A 375 -2.53 -2.30 14.02
CA VAL A 375 -3.41 -1.35 13.33
C VAL A 375 -2.93 0.09 13.52
N GLY A 376 -3.23 0.94 12.55
CA GLY A 376 -2.92 2.37 12.60
C GLY A 376 -3.93 3.17 11.76
N ALA A 377 -3.84 4.49 11.89
CA ALA A 377 -4.63 5.46 11.12
C ALA A 377 -3.70 6.50 10.47
N THR A 378 -4.13 7.05 9.33
CA THR A 378 -3.37 8.08 8.62
C THR A 378 -3.61 9.41 9.31
N LEU A 379 -2.60 9.88 10.03
CA LEU A 379 -2.67 11.14 10.76
C LEU A 379 -2.35 12.28 9.80
N VAL A 380 -3.28 13.22 9.67
CA VAL A 380 -3.15 14.44 8.87
C VAL A 380 -3.32 15.66 9.77
N ARG A 381 -2.99 16.85 9.26
CA ARG A 381 -3.10 18.11 10.02
C ARG A 381 -4.50 18.35 10.65
N ALA A 382 -5.55 17.87 9.99
CA ALA A 382 -6.93 18.02 10.42
C ALA A 382 -7.50 16.78 11.15
N SER A 383 -6.66 15.82 11.54
CA SER A 383 -7.10 14.63 12.28
C SER A 383 -7.71 14.99 13.63
N ASP A 384 -8.85 14.37 13.93
CA ASP A 384 -9.48 14.39 15.24
C ASP A 384 -9.04 13.15 16.04
N PRO A 385 -8.37 13.29 17.20
CA PRO A 385 -7.81 12.16 17.93
C PRO A 385 -8.81 11.03 18.23
N ALA A 386 -10.03 11.38 18.64
CA ALA A 386 -11.06 10.40 18.97
C ALA A 386 -11.56 9.66 17.72
N ALA A 387 -11.70 10.36 16.59
CA ALA A 387 -12.03 9.77 15.31
C ALA A 387 -10.95 8.78 14.85
N GLU A 388 -9.67 9.10 15.00
CA GLU A 388 -8.56 8.21 14.62
C GLU A 388 -8.51 6.94 15.48
N VAL A 389 -8.75 7.06 16.80
CA VAL A 389 -8.94 5.90 17.68
C VAL A 389 -10.08 5.01 17.16
N ALA A 390 -11.24 5.61 16.88
CA ALA A 390 -12.40 4.86 16.42
C ALA A 390 -12.17 4.22 15.04
N GLU A 391 -11.34 4.83 14.19
CA GLU A 391 -10.90 4.25 12.92
C GLU A 391 -10.03 3.01 13.13
N THR A 392 -9.07 3.02 14.06
CA THR A 392 -8.27 1.81 14.34
C THR A 392 -9.13 0.64 14.81
N HIS A 393 -10.14 0.89 15.65
CA HIS A 393 -11.13 -0.13 16.04
C HIS A 393 -11.92 -0.67 14.85
N ALA A 394 -12.37 0.21 13.96
CA ALA A 394 -13.10 -0.18 12.75
C ALA A 394 -12.24 -1.01 11.78
N LYS A 395 -10.97 -0.63 11.62
CA LYS A 395 -9.97 -1.34 10.81
C LYS A 395 -9.65 -2.72 11.38
N ALA A 396 -9.53 -2.87 12.70
CA ALA A 396 -9.27 -4.16 13.34
C ALA A 396 -10.50 -5.08 13.42
N ALA A 397 -11.72 -4.53 13.33
CA ALA A 397 -12.97 -5.23 13.61
C ALA A 397 -13.14 -6.57 12.87
N GLY A 398 -12.75 -6.63 11.59
CA GLY A 398 -12.87 -7.84 10.78
C GLY A 398 -12.03 -9.01 11.31
N VAL A 399 -10.76 -8.74 11.60
CA VAL A 399 -9.82 -9.73 12.15
C VAL A 399 -10.22 -10.12 13.58
N LEU A 400 -10.60 -9.14 14.41
CA LEU A 400 -11.07 -9.40 15.78
C LEU A 400 -12.36 -10.21 15.82
N THR A 401 -13.24 -10.04 14.83
CA THR A 401 -14.44 -10.88 14.66
C THR A 401 -14.05 -12.30 14.27
N ALA A 402 -13.10 -12.47 13.35
CA ALA A 402 -12.59 -13.80 12.99
C ALA A 402 -11.91 -14.50 14.18
N LEU A 403 -11.23 -13.75 15.04
CA LEU A 403 -10.63 -14.24 16.29
C LEU A 403 -11.65 -14.53 17.41
N GLY A 404 -12.94 -14.23 17.22
CA GLY A 404 -13.96 -14.42 18.26
C GLY A 404 -13.92 -13.41 19.41
N VAL A 405 -13.00 -12.44 19.37
CA VAL A 405 -12.90 -11.34 20.34
C VAL A 405 -14.11 -10.41 20.26
N ARG A 406 -14.58 -10.17 19.04
CA ARG A 406 -15.75 -9.34 18.76
C ARG A 406 -16.89 -10.19 18.22
N GLY A 407 -18.10 -9.97 18.70
CA GLY A 407 -19.29 -10.60 18.14
C GLY A 407 -19.47 -10.23 16.67
N ALA A 408 -19.77 -11.23 15.84
CA ALA A 408 -20.09 -10.97 14.43
C ALA A 408 -21.34 -10.07 14.35
N PRO A 409 -21.33 -8.99 13.54
CA PRO A 409 -22.51 -8.17 13.39
C PRO A 409 -23.66 -9.01 12.82
N VAL A 410 -24.88 -8.73 13.30
CA VAL A 410 -26.09 -9.37 12.79
C VAL A 410 -26.23 -9.00 11.31
N ARG A 411 -25.95 -9.95 10.42
CA ARG A 411 -26.21 -9.77 8.98
C ARG A 411 -27.71 -9.63 8.78
N ARG A 412 -28.19 -8.39 8.59
CA ARG A 412 -29.57 -8.18 8.12
C ARG A 412 -29.69 -8.84 6.74
N ARG A 413 -30.64 -9.76 6.60
CA ARG A 413 -31.02 -10.34 5.31
C ARG A 413 -31.65 -9.21 4.47
N GLY A 414 -30.88 -8.71 3.50
CA GLY A 414 -31.30 -7.70 2.53
C GLY A 414 -30.18 -7.47 1.52
N ALA A 415 -30.53 -7.06 0.29
CA ALA A 415 -29.53 -6.63 -0.67
C ALA A 415 -28.86 -5.35 -0.16
N ARG A 416 -27.53 -5.36 -0.01
CA ARG A 416 -26.80 -4.12 0.27
C ARG A 416 -27.03 -3.14 -0.88
N PRO A 417 -27.20 -1.84 -0.61
CA PRO A 417 -27.27 -0.85 -1.67
C PRO A 417 -25.97 -0.93 -2.48
N ARG A 418 -26.07 -0.87 -3.82
CA ARG A 418 -24.91 -0.82 -4.71
C ARG A 418 -24.39 0.61 -4.73
N LEU A 419 -23.67 1.02 -3.69
CA LEU A 419 -23.25 2.41 -3.50
C LEU A 419 -22.40 2.92 -4.67
N ALA A 420 -21.48 2.10 -5.17
CA ALA A 420 -20.66 2.43 -6.33
C ALA A 420 -21.45 2.62 -7.65
N ALA A 421 -22.70 2.14 -7.70
CA ALA A 421 -23.58 2.30 -8.85
C ALA A 421 -24.56 3.49 -8.72
N ASP A 422 -24.59 4.19 -7.57
CA ASP A 422 -25.41 5.40 -7.42
C ASP A 422 -24.83 6.53 -8.30
N PRO A 423 -25.62 7.12 -9.22
CA PRO A 423 -25.12 8.17 -10.12
C PRO A 423 -24.57 9.40 -9.39
N ARG A 424 -25.08 9.72 -8.20
CA ARG A 424 -24.59 10.84 -7.38
C ARG A 424 -23.19 10.55 -6.85
N VAL A 425 -22.96 9.30 -6.43
CA VAL A 425 -21.65 8.83 -5.97
C VAL A 425 -20.65 8.84 -7.11
N GLN A 426 -21.04 8.37 -8.30
CA GLN A 426 -20.20 8.41 -9.50
C GLN A 426 -19.82 9.85 -9.89
N ALA A 427 -20.78 10.78 -9.88
CA ALA A 427 -20.52 12.19 -10.15
C ALA A 427 -19.58 12.83 -9.11
N ALA A 428 -19.73 12.49 -7.82
CA ALA A 428 -18.84 12.96 -6.77
C ALA A 428 -17.40 12.45 -6.95
N LEU A 429 -17.23 11.16 -7.29
CA LEU A 429 -15.92 10.58 -7.60
C LEU A 429 -15.29 11.20 -8.86
N GLU A 430 -16.08 11.44 -9.91
CA GLU A 430 -15.60 12.08 -11.14
C GLU A 430 -15.18 13.54 -10.90
N SER A 431 -15.91 14.28 -10.06
CA SER A 431 -15.54 15.64 -9.67
C SER A 431 -14.15 15.70 -9.00
N ARG A 432 -13.79 14.71 -8.18
CA ARG A 432 -12.45 14.61 -7.58
C ARG A 432 -11.36 14.43 -8.62
N ARG A 433 -11.62 13.68 -9.70
CA ARG A 433 -10.68 13.50 -10.81
C ARG A 433 -10.33 14.82 -11.49
N ALA A 434 -11.25 15.79 -11.54
CA ALA A 434 -11.01 17.10 -12.14
C ALA A 434 -9.96 17.94 -11.39
N GLY A 435 -9.69 17.62 -10.12
CA GLY A 435 -8.63 18.27 -9.33
C GLY A 435 -7.22 17.78 -9.63
N LEU A 436 -7.06 16.63 -10.29
CA LEU A 436 -5.75 16.05 -10.59
C LEU A 436 -5.06 16.77 -11.75
N ALA A 437 -3.73 16.87 -11.68
CA ALA A 437 -2.95 17.46 -12.75
C ALA A 437 -3.11 16.64 -14.05
N PRO A 438 -3.50 17.24 -15.20
CA PRO A 438 -3.73 16.52 -16.44
C PRO A 438 -2.55 15.69 -16.93
N PHE A 439 -1.32 16.07 -16.54
CA PHE A 439 -0.09 15.33 -16.81
C PHE A 439 -0.16 13.90 -16.29
N TRP A 440 -0.66 13.66 -15.08
CA TRP A 440 -0.71 12.32 -14.50
C TRP A 440 -1.92 11.50 -14.95
N LEU A 441 -2.85 12.09 -15.72
CA LEU A 441 -4.04 11.40 -16.24
C LEU A 441 -3.82 10.71 -17.59
N ARG A 442 -2.60 10.80 -18.15
CA ARG A 442 -2.24 10.21 -19.44
C ARG A 442 -0.87 9.54 -19.31
N MET A 443 -0.70 8.44 -20.04
CA MET A 443 0.62 7.80 -20.18
C MET A 443 1.55 8.78 -20.88
N GLN A 444 2.69 9.07 -20.26
CA GLN A 444 3.67 10.02 -20.79
C GLN A 444 4.79 9.29 -21.51
N SER A 445 5.26 9.87 -22.62
CA SER A 445 6.45 9.41 -23.33
C SER A 445 7.52 10.50 -23.25
N PRO A 446 8.80 10.15 -22.99
CA PRO A 446 9.89 11.11 -23.04
C PRO A 446 9.95 11.79 -24.41
N ALA A 447 10.50 13.01 -24.46
CA ALA A 447 10.86 13.63 -25.73
C ALA A 447 11.95 12.80 -26.44
N GLU A 448 11.88 12.70 -27.77
CA GLU A 448 12.82 11.87 -28.56
C GLU A 448 14.26 12.42 -28.53
N GLU A 449 14.43 13.74 -28.49
CA GLU A 449 15.75 14.39 -28.38
C GLU A 449 15.77 15.46 -27.27
N PRO A 450 16.67 15.34 -26.27
CA PRO A 450 16.84 16.38 -25.26
C PRO A 450 17.45 17.66 -25.84
N HIS A 451 16.90 18.82 -25.49
CA HIS A 451 17.43 20.14 -25.88
C HIS A 451 18.26 20.83 -24.79
N GLY A 452 18.33 20.25 -23.59
CA GLY A 452 19.10 20.77 -22.47
C GLY A 452 19.27 19.75 -21.35
N HIS A 453 20.03 20.13 -20.32
CA HIS A 453 20.30 19.28 -19.15
C HIS A 453 19.93 20.03 -17.86
N ALA A 454 19.09 19.43 -17.03
CA ALA A 454 18.69 19.95 -15.73
C ALA A 454 19.37 19.18 -14.60
N TYR A 455 19.86 19.89 -13.60
CA TYR A 455 20.47 19.32 -12.39
C TYR A 455 19.55 19.54 -11.19
N VAL A 456 19.03 18.46 -10.62
CA VAL A 456 18.10 18.50 -9.49
C VAL A 456 18.82 18.05 -8.23
N VAL A 457 18.78 18.87 -7.19
CA VAL A 457 19.31 18.55 -5.86
C VAL A 457 18.17 18.04 -4.99
N ASP A 458 18.23 16.79 -4.55
CA ASP A 458 17.20 16.17 -3.71
C ASP A 458 17.39 16.49 -2.22
N GLY A 459 16.30 16.91 -1.57
CA GLY A 459 16.25 17.31 -0.16
C GLY A 459 15.59 16.26 0.75
N GLU A 460 15.68 14.97 0.43
CA GLU A 460 14.98 13.87 1.13
C GLU A 460 13.46 13.86 0.90
N ASP A 461 13.03 14.37 -0.26
CA ASP A 461 11.67 14.19 -0.74
C ASP A 461 11.70 13.78 -2.22
N THR A 462 11.33 12.53 -2.46
CA THR A 462 11.31 11.88 -3.78
C THR A 462 10.31 12.48 -4.76
N PHE A 463 9.63 13.58 -4.41
CA PHE A 463 8.99 14.49 -5.38
C PHE A 463 9.97 14.90 -6.50
N THR A 464 11.27 14.92 -6.22
CA THR A 464 12.30 15.09 -7.25
C THR A 464 12.23 14.06 -8.38
N SER A 465 11.78 12.83 -8.12
CA SER A 465 11.53 11.80 -9.16
C SER A 465 10.38 12.20 -10.08
N MET A 466 9.28 12.71 -9.51
CA MET A 466 8.16 13.25 -10.29
C MET A 466 8.59 14.45 -11.13
N LEU A 467 9.37 15.36 -10.52
CA LEU A 467 9.92 16.54 -11.19
C LEU A 467 10.87 16.16 -12.32
N ALA A 468 11.71 15.15 -12.13
CA ALA A 468 12.58 14.64 -13.17
C ALA A 468 11.77 14.07 -14.35
N HIS A 469 10.66 13.38 -14.09
CA HIS A 469 9.78 12.89 -15.15
C HIS A 469 9.17 14.05 -15.96
N LEU A 470 8.66 15.08 -15.27
CA LEU A 470 8.15 16.30 -15.90
C LEU A 470 9.21 16.98 -16.79
N LEU A 471 10.42 17.16 -16.26
CA LEU A 471 11.53 17.79 -16.97
C LEU A 471 11.95 16.97 -18.22
N ARG A 472 11.97 15.64 -18.12
CA ARG A 472 12.25 14.75 -19.27
C ARG A 472 11.22 14.86 -20.37
N VAL A 473 9.93 14.90 -20.02
CA VAL A 473 8.84 15.13 -20.98
C VAL A 473 8.95 16.52 -21.61
N CYS A 474 9.42 17.52 -20.86
CA CYS A 474 9.72 18.85 -21.39
C CYS A 474 11.02 18.92 -22.23
N GLY A 475 11.71 17.80 -22.49
CA GLY A 475 12.90 17.74 -23.34
C GLY A 475 14.22 18.01 -22.63
N PHE A 476 14.30 17.83 -21.31
CA PHE A 476 15.57 17.87 -20.58
C PHE A 476 16.13 16.47 -20.32
N GLU A 477 17.43 16.30 -20.48
CA GLU A 477 18.16 15.31 -19.70
C GLU A 477 18.12 15.75 -18.23
N VAL A 478 18.00 14.81 -17.29
CA VAL A 478 17.88 15.16 -15.86
C VAL A 478 18.80 14.30 -15.02
N THR A 479 19.65 14.96 -14.24
CA THR A 479 20.45 14.34 -13.17
C THR A 479 19.86 14.73 -11.83
N VAL A 480 19.51 13.74 -11.00
CA VAL A 480 19.05 13.95 -9.61
C VAL A 480 20.14 13.48 -8.66
N ARG A 481 20.52 14.31 -7.69
CA ARG A 481 21.55 14.01 -6.68
C ARG A 481 21.12 14.48 -5.31
N ARG A 482 21.20 13.62 -4.28
CA ARG A 482 20.87 13.98 -2.90
C ARG A 482 21.84 15.01 -2.34
N TYR A 483 21.34 15.96 -1.55
CA TYR A 483 22.08 17.13 -1.07
C TYR A 483 23.36 16.79 -0.30
N ASP A 484 23.40 15.64 0.36
CA ASP A 484 24.49 15.20 1.24
C ASP A 484 25.53 14.33 0.53
N LEU A 485 25.35 14.03 -0.76
CA LEU A 485 26.36 13.31 -1.53
C LEU A 485 27.59 14.21 -1.77
N PRO A 486 28.82 13.63 -1.73
CA PRO A 486 30.03 14.38 -2.01
C PRO A 486 30.00 15.06 -3.39
N GLY A 487 30.47 16.31 -3.46
CA GLY A 487 30.65 17.05 -4.71
C GLY A 487 29.37 17.65 -5.31
N VAL A 488 28.21 17.51 -4.66
CA VAL A 488 26.92 17.97 -5.21
C VAL A 488 26.87 19.50 -5.34
N ARG A 489 27.42 20.23 -4.38
CA ARG A 489 27.44 21.70 -4.43
C ARG A 489 28.30 22.20 -5.59
N GLU A 490 29.49 21.62 -5.75
CA GLU A 490 30.43 21.95 -6.80
C GLU A 490 29.85 21.62 -8.18
N ALA A 491 29.25 20.43 -8.33
CA ALA A 491 28.58 20.02 -9.55
C ALA A 491 27.40 20.92 -9.90
N ALA A 492 26.56 21.28 -8.91
CA ALA A 492 25.42 22.18 -9.11
C ALA A 492 25.87 23.59 -9.54
N LEU A 493 26.94 24.14 -8.93
CA LEU A 493 27.45 25.46 -9.28
C LEU A 493 28.18 25.48 -10.63
N ALA A 494 28.80 24.36 -11.03
CA ALA A 494 29.44 24.22 -12.34
C ALA A 494 28.44 23.92 -13.48
N HIS A 495 27.22 23.51 -13.14
CA HIS A 495 26.20 23.15 -14.12
C HIS A 495 25.79 24.36 -14.96
N ARG A 496 25.77 24.21 -16.29
CA ARG A 496 25.45 25.30 -17.22
C ARG A 496 23.96 25.43 -17.53
N GLY A 497 23.17 24.41 -17.21
CA GLY A 497 21.71 24.40 -17.38
C GLY A 497 20.95 24.83 -16.13
N PRO A 498 19.62 24.63 -16.08
CA PRO A 498 18.84 24.89 -14.88
C PRO A 498 19.29 23.99 -13.72
N VAL A 499 19.49 24.62 -12.56
CA VAL A 499 19.64 23.94 -11.27
C VAL A 499 18.33 24.07 -10.51
N VAL A 500 17.81 22.95 -10.04
CA VAL A 500 16.54 22.88 -9.32
C VAL A 500 16.80 22.35 -7.91
N LEU A 501 16.41 23.12 -6.90
CA LEU A 501 16.45 22.67 -5.51
C LEU A 501 15.14 21.95 -5.19
N GLY A 502 15.25 20.66 -4.92
CA GLY A 502 14.14 19.80 -4.58
C GLY A 502 13.57 20.10 -3.19
N PRO A 503 12.33 19.64 -2.93
CA PRO A 503 11.71 19.77 -1.62
C PRO A 503 12.36 18.83 -0.59
N GLY A 504 11.96 18.99 0.67
CA GLY A 504 12.44 18.18 1.78
C GLY A 504 11.70 18.50 3.08
N PRO A 505 11.64 17.55 4.03
CA PRO A 505 11.05 17.76 5.35
C PRO A 505 11.91 18.69 6.23
N GLY A 506 11.29 19.27 7.25
CA GLY A 506 11.90 20.10 8.29
C GLY A 506 11.52 21.59 8.20
N ASP A 507 11.90 22.36 9.24
CA ASP A 507 11.66 23.81 9.28
C ASP A 507 12.72 24.57 8.45
N PRO A 508 12.35 25.31 7.40
CA PRO A 508 13.31 26.08 6.58
C PRO A 508 14.02 27.22 7.34
N ARG A 509 13.58 27.52 8.56
CA ARG A 509 14.20 28.49 9.48
C ARG A 509 15.24 27.85 10.38
N ASP A 510 15.26 26.52 10.48
CA ASP A 510 16.28 25.82 11.27
C ASP A 510 17.62 25.89 10.55
N THR A 511 18.55 26.65 11.13
CA THR A 511 19.92 26.79 10.63
C THR A 511 20.89 25.80 11.27
N ALA A 512 20.44 25.05 12.28
CA ALA A 512 21.17 23.94 12.87
C ALA A 512 21.02 22.65 12.05
N ASP A 513 19.96 22.53 11.27
CA ASP A 513 19.77 21.41 10.34
C ASP A 513 20.78 21.44 9.17
N PRO A 514 21.56 20.36 8.93
CA PRO A 514 22.56 20.29 7.86
C PRO A 514 21.99 20.48 6.45
N LYS A 515 20.80 19.93 6.18
CA LYS A 515 20.14 20.03 4.89
C LYS A 515 19.69 21.46 4.62
N MET A 516 19.03 22.09 5.59
CA MET A 516 18.58 23.47 5.47
C MET A 516 19.77 24.42 5.27
N ARG A 517 20.88 24.22 5.98
CA ARG A 517 22.12 24.97 5.71
C ARG A 517 22.62 24.77 4.29
N PHE A 518 22.68 23.53 3.82
CA PHE A 518 23.17 23.20 2.48
C PHE A 518 22.31 23.86 1.39
N LEU A 519 21.00 23.62 1.42
CA LEU A 519 20.07 24.11 0.40
C LEU A 519 20.00 25.63 0.38
N ARG A 520 19.97 26.29 1.56
CA ARG A 520 20.01 27.76 1.65
C ARG A 520 21.33 28.34 1.14
N GLY A 521 22.45 27.70 1.48
CA GLY A 521 23.78 28.09 1.01
C GLY A 521 23.88 28.00 -0.51
N LEU A 522 23.45 26.87 -1.09
CA LEU A 522 23.44 26.66 -2.53
C LEU A 522 22.49 27.64 -3.25
N ALA A 523 21.29 27.86 -2.71
CA ALA A 523 20.35 28.84 -3.26
C ALA A 523 20.95 30.24 -3.35
N ARG A 524 21.60 30.69 -2.27
CA ARG A 524 22.30 31.99 -2.23
C ARG A 524 23.38 32.07 -3.30
N ASP A 525 24.22 31.04 -3.42
CA ASP A 525 25.36 31.05 -4.35
C ASP A 525 24.88 31.03 -5.81
N CYS A 526 23.84 30.25 -6.15
CA CYS A 526 23.21 30.26 -7.48
C CYS A 526 22.64 31.64 -7.85
N LEU A 527 22.01 32.34 -6.90
CA LEU A 527 21.50 33.70 -7.10
C LEU A 527 22.63 34.71 -7.33
N CYS A 528 23.72 34.61 -6.56
CA CYS A 528 24.90 35.45 -6.75
C CYS A 528 25.58 35.25 -8.11
N TYR A 529 25.61 34.00 -8.60
CA TYR A 529 26.16 33.66 -9.91
C TYR A 529 25.33 34.24 -11.07
N THR A 530 24.00 34.20 -10.93
CA THR A 530 23.07 34.81 -11.90
C THR A 530 23.23 36.34 -11.97
N LEU A 531 23.48 36.98 -10.82
CA LEU A 531 23.74 38.42 -10.73
C LEU A 531 25.09 38.83 -11.35
N HIS A 532 26.12 37.99 -11.27
CA HIS A 532 27.42 38.27 -11.89
C HIS A 532 27.39 38.16 -13.43
N ILE A 533 26.66 37.19 -13.99
CA ILE A 533 26.47 37.08 -15.45
C ILE A 533 25.58 38.23 -15.98
N GLY A 534 24.61 38.69 -15.17
CA GLY A 534 23.77 39.86 -15.48
C GLY A 534 24.53 41.18 -15.64
N ARG A 535 25.74 41.30 -15.07
CA ARG A 535 26.64 42.44 -15.32
C ARG A 535 27.54 42.28 -16.55
N CYS A 536 27.66 41.07 -17.13
CA CYS A 536 28.68 40.82 -18.17
C CYS A 536 28.15 40.34 -19.54
N ARG A 537 26.86 40.01 -19.74
CA ARG A 537 26.29 39.87 -21.11
C ARG A 537 24.82 40.28 -21.18
N ARG A 538 24.53 41.31 -21.99
CA ARG A 538 23.19 41.56 -22.53
C ARG A 538 22.81 40.38 -23.44
N ARG A 539 21.83 39.56 -23.03
CA ARG A 539 20.96 38.80 -23.94
C ARG A 539 19.49 39.02 -23.51
N PRO A 540 18.63 39.55 -24.38
CA PRO A 540 17.21 39.71 -24.08
C PRO A 540 16.47 38.45 -24.53
N GLN A 541 16.14 37.55 -23.60
CA GLN A 541 15.04 36.56 -23.66
C GLN A 541 15.34 35.40 -22.70
N CYS A 542 15.01 35.60 -21.43
CA CYS A 542 14.64 34.53 -20.49
C CYS A 542 14.11 35.22 -19.23
N ARG A 543 12.86 35.66 -19.27
CA ARG A 543 12.12 35.98 -18.04
C ARG A 543 11.60 34.64 -17.49
N SER A 544 12.39 33.99 -16.65
CA SER A 544 11.91 32.87 -15.83
C SER A 544 10.99 33.42 -14.74
N ARG A 545 9.69 33.11 -14.87
CA ARG A 545 8.74 33.22 -13.76
C ARG A 545 9.06 32.09 -12.79
N TRP A 546 9.63 32.42 -11.64
CA TRP A 546 9.75 31.50 -10.52
C TRP A 546 8.38 31.34 -9.85
N ALA A 547 7.88 30.11 -9.80
CA ALA A 547 6.75 29.74 -8.96
C ALA A 547 7.29 29.00 -7.74
N LEU A 548 7.45 29.70 -6.61
CA LEU A 548 7.36 29.04 -5.31
C LEU A 548 5.90 28.60 -5.16
N LYS A 549 5.61 27.32 -5.38
CA LYS A 549 4.32 26.73 -5.01
C LYS A 549 4.34 26.46 -3.50
N ASN A 550 4.04 27.49 -2.70
CA ASN A 550 3.46 27.28 -1.38
C ASN A 550 1.94 27.44 -1.52
N ARG A 551 1.21 26.33 -1.54
CA ARG A 551 -0.23 26.33 -1.26
C ARG A 551 -0.48 25.63 0.07
N HIS A 552 -1.25 26.34 0.92
CA HIS A 552 -1.87 25.93 2.18
C HIS A 552 -1.09 26.07 3.49
N GLN A 553 -0.75 27.31 3.83
CA GLN A 553 -0.99 27.81 5.20
C GLN A 553 -2.05 28.92 5.12
N PRO A 554 -3.29 28.73 5.61
CA PRO A 554 -4.10 29.86 6.02
C PRO A 554 -3.45 30.46 7.27
N ARG A 555 -3.13 31.76 7.20
CA ARG A 555 -2.78 32.56 8.37
C ARG A 555 -4.01 32.65 9.28
N ALA A 556 -3.76 32.47 10.58
CA ALA A 556 -4.56 32.79 11.77
C ALA A 556 -6.08 32.87 11.62
#